data_AF-A0A1V6HVB1-F1
#
_entry.id   AF-A0A1V6HVB1-F1
#
_cell.length_a   1.000
_cell.length_b   1.000
_cell.length_c   1.000
_cell.angle_alpha   90.00
_cell.angle_beta   90.00
_cell.angle_gamma   90.00
#
_symmetry.space_group_name_H-M   'P 1'
#
loop_
_entity.id
_entity.type
_entity.pdbx_description
1 polymer ?
#
loop_
_entity_poly.entity_id
_entity_poly.type
_entity_poly.pdbx_seq_one_letter_code
_entity_poly.pdbx_strand_id
1 'polypeptide(L)'
;MKRFALGLALVGIVALGTPATAVIGTIDAVPAATLLLPYFEVDLTSDQGVTTLFSINNASQSAAVAHVVVWSNTSVPIIDFDVYLTGYDVQTINMRDIVKYGILPRTADRPADPNDKISPQGPFSEDINYPGSSGPCIAPYNNPVLTGAYLDYIQKALLGLPVASPAAPGVLRCWGQPFGDQIARGYVTIDFVNECSLLMPDTPIYYDRVIGYENILWGDYFYVEPGNDFATGETLVHIEAGDAQQFNQDDYSFYGRYQTPPWSGFDRREGLASSFATRFIEGGAFTGGTELIVWRDSRAKIVDRAPVAGRCDFYGVVFPLNEVEWMYFDEAEQAEEICTPDTPDPVISPPPPGSADPACLPLEAGRYKLVDEREAPWDFGWIYLNLNLPPATIGGDVLPAQAWVSVVMRAEGRYAVGYEAIQLDNVYSNWQNFQFTPLEGGGE
;
A
#
# COMPACT_ATOMS: atom_id res chain seq x y z
N MET A 1 -51.34 -12.27 -14.74
CA MET A 1 -50.69 -13.24 -13.83
C MET A 1 -49.35 -13.78 -14.33
N LYS A 2 -49.05 -13.86 -15.64
CA LYS A 2 -47.73 -14.36 -16.14
C LYS A 2 -46.56 -13.35 -16.13
N ARG A 3 -46.82 -12.04 -15.97
CA ARG A 3 -45.77 -10.98 -15.92
C ARG A 3 -45.27 -10.67 -14.49
N PHE A 4 -46.01 -11.06 -13.45
CA PHE A 4 -45.59 -10.90 -12.05
C PHE A 4 -44.69 -12.03 -11.55
N ALA A 5 -44.79 -13.23 -12.15
CA ALA A 5 -43.96 -14.38 -11.77
C ALA A 5 -42.50 -14.27 -12.26
N LEU A 6 -42.26 -13.56 -13.37
CA LEU A 6 -40.90 -13.39 -13.91
C LEU A 6 -40.06 -12.38 -13.11
N GLY A 7 -40.70 -11.34 -12.54
CA GLY A 7 -40.01 -10.35 -11.69
C GLY A 7 -39.58 -10.90 -10.33
N LEU A 8 -40.39 -11.75 -9.70
CA LEU A 8 -40.03 -12.44 -8.45
C LEU A 8 -38.95 -13.50 -8.65
N ALA A 9 -38.91 -14.16 -9.81
CA ALA A 9 -37.85 -15.12 -10.13
C ALA A 9 -36.49 -14.44 -10.39
N LEU A 10 -36.47 -13.23 -10.96
CA LEU A 10 -35.23 -12.46 -11.17
C LEU A 10 -34.70 -11.82 -9.88
N VAL A 11 -35.58 -11.37 -8.97
CA VAL A 11 -35.17 -10.88 -7.64
C VAL A 11 -34.65 -12.02 -6.76
N GLY A 12 -35.21 -13.22 -6.89
CA GLY A 12 -34.75 -14.40 -6.15
C GLY A 12 -33.40 -14.95 -6.59
N ILE A 13 -33.00 -14.76 -7.86
CA ILE A 13 -31.69 -15.25 -8.36
C ILE A 13 -30.55 -14.30 -7.98
N VAL A 14 -30.79 -12.99 -7.84
CA VAL A 14 -29.77 -12.03 -7.36
C VAL A 14 -29.55 -12.16 -5.84
N ALA A 15 -30.55 -12.62 -5.08
CA ALA A 15 -30.46 -12.81 -3.63
C ALA A 15 -29.85 -14.16 -3.19
N LEU A 16 -29.45 -15.03 -4.14
CA LEU A 16 -28.84 -16.34 -3.86
C LEU A 16 -27.34 -16.40 -4.14
N GLY A 17 -26.71 -15.26 -4.45
CA GLY A 17 -25.25 -15.18 -4.43
C GLY A 17 -24.77 -15.33 -3.00
N THR A 18 -24.01 -16.39 -2.71
CA THR A 18 -23.22 -16.44 -1.48
C THR A 18 -22.22 -15.29 -1.54
N PRO A 19 -22.09 -14.47 -0.47
CA PRO A 19 -21.05 -13.45 -0.45
C PRO A 19 -19.69 -14.12 -0.66
N ALA A 20 -18.79 -13.43 -1.35
CA ALA A 20 -17.40 -13.85 -1.39
C ALA A 20 -16.85 -13.83 0.04
N THR A 21 -16.09 -14.87 0.41
CA THR A 21 -15.59 -15.05 1.77
C THR A 21 -14.07 -15.07 1.75
N ALA A 22 -13.48 -14.33 2.68
CA ALA A 22 -12.07 -14.33 3.01
C ALA A 22 -11.53 -15.75 3.31
N VAL A 23 -10.40 -16.09 2.71
CA VAL A 23 -9.61 -17.30 3.01
C VAL A 23 -8.12 -16.94 3.14
N ILE A 24 -7.62 -16.97 4.37
CA ILE A 24 -6.21 -16.65 4.68
C ILE A 24 -5.23 -17.41 3.78
N GLY A 25 -4.32 -16.65 3.17
CA GLY A 25 -3.24 -17.16 2.35
C GLY A 25 -3.65 -17.56 0.94
N THR A 26 -4.84 -17.16 0.48
CA THR A 26 -5.20 -17.17 -0.94
C THR A 26 -4.96 -15.83 -1.60
N ILE A 27 -4.84 -15.84 -2.92
CA ILE A 27 -4.69 -14.63 -3.73
C ILE A 27 -6.09 -14.29 -4.23
N ASP A 28 -6.79 -13.40 -3.55
CA ASP A 28 -8.15 -12.99 -3.91
C ASP A 28 -8.51 -11.56 -3.47
N ALA A 29 -9.44 -10.97 -4.22
CA ALA A 29 -9.98 -9.64 -3.97
C ALA A 29 -11.40 -9.75 -3.41
N VAL A 30 -11.50 -10.07 -2.12
CA VAL A 30 -12.76 -10.14 -1.35
C VAL A 30 -12.73 -9.11 -0.22
N PRO A 31 -13.87 -8.74 0.40
CA PRO A 31 -13.86 -7.77 1.48
C PRO A 31 -12.84 -8.14 2.57
N ALA A 32 -12.10 -7.15 3.04
CA ALA A 32 -10.93 -7.30 3.89
C ALA A 32 -11.08 -6.50 5.19
N ALA A 33 -10.24 -6.79 6.17
CA ALA A 33 -10.19 -6.06 7.44
C ALA A 33 -9.15 -4.94 7.42
N THR A 34 -8.23 -4.98 6.45
CA THR A 34 -7.26 -3.91 6.16
C THR A 34 -7.20 -3.71 4.65
N LEU A 35 -7.21 -2.45 4.21
CA LEU A 35 -6.88 -2.08 2.84
C LEU A 35 -5.52 -1.40 2.82
N LEU A 36 -4.70 -1.70 1.81
CA LEU A 36 -3.44 -1.02 1.55
C LEU A 36 -3.52 -0.29 0.20
N LEU A 37 -3.29 1.02 0.23
CA LEU A 37 -2.91 1.80 -0.94
C LEU A 37 -1.39 1.73 -1.05
N PRO A 38 -0.82 0.95 -1.99
CA PRO A 38 0.61 0.63 -1.97
C PRO A 38 1.49 1.85 -2.19
N TYR A 39 0.97 2.88 -2.88
CA TYR A 39 1.68 4.11 -3.14
C TYR A 39 0.72 5.26 -3.49
N PHE A 40 1.02 6.48 -3.07
CA PHE A 40 0.31 7.69 -3.47
C PHE A 40 1.25 8.81 -3.92
N GLU A 41 0.73 9.72 -4.74
CA GLU A 41 1.41 10.95 -5.15
C GLU A 41 0.48 12.15 -5.01
N VAL A 42 1.02 13.30 -4.59
CA VAL A 42 0.32 14.59 -4.59
C VAL A 42 1.26 15.70 -5.01
N ASP A 43 0.96 16.38 -6.12
CA ASP A 43 1.67 17.60 -6.52
C ASP A 43 1.27 18.79 -5.63
N LEU A 44 2.20 19.24 -4.78
CA LEU A 44 1.94 20.36 -3.87
C LEU A 44 1.98 21.73 -4.56
N THR A 45 2.51 21.80 -5.79
CA THR A 45 2.68 23.05 -6.53
C THR A 45 1.50 23.37 -7.45
N SER A 46 0.85 22.34 -8.01
CA SER A 46 -0.20 22.52 -9.02
C SER A 46 -1.41 21.62 -8.78
N ASP A 47 -2.61 22.22 -8.85
CA ASP A 47 -3.88 21.48 -8.78
C ASP A 47 -4.21 20.74 -10.09
N GLN A 48 -3.44 21.01 -11.14
CA GLN A 48 -3.47 20.29 -12.40
C GLN A 48 -2.46 19.12 -12.42
N GLY A 49 -1.58 19.03 -11.42
CA GLY A 49 -0.62 17.92 -11.30
C GLY A 49 -1.23 16.65 -10.71
N VAL A 50 -0.39 15.63 -10.56
CA VAL A 50 -0.82 14.31 -10.06
C VAL A 50 -1.46 14.40 -8.68
N THR A 51 -2.53 13.63 -8.49
CA THR A 51 -3.05 13.29 -7.16
C THR A 51 -3.58 11.85 -7.15
N THR A 52 -3.57 11.22 -5.97
CA THR A 52 -4.22 9.93 -5.76
C THR A 52 -5.62 10.09 -5.16
N LEU A 53 -6.61 9.51 -5.82
CA LEU A 53 -7.96 9.28 -5.30
C LEU A 53 -8.04 7.83 -4.80
N PHE A 54 -8.80 7.56 -3.76
CA PHE A 54 -9.18 6.20 -3.39
C PHE A 54 -10.56 6.17 -2.74
N SER A 55 -11.18 4.99 -2.70
CA SER A 55 -12.46 4.75 -2.05
C SER A 55 -12.32 3.78 -0.89
N ILE A 56 -13.11 4.01 0.16
CA ILE A 56 -13.34 3.05 1.24
C ILE A 56 -14.82 2.70 1.20
N ASN A 57 -15.12 1.43 0.99
CA ASN A 57 -16.47 0.94 0.83
C ASN A 57 -16.76 -0.11 1.91
N ASN A 58 -17.97 -0.08 2.46
CA ASN A 58 -18.45 -1.08 3.40
C ASN A 58 -19.28 -2.14 2.66
N ALA A 59 -18.94 -3.42 2.80
CA ALA A 59 -19.68 -4.54 2.21
C ALA A 59 -20.79 -5.08 3.13
N SER A 60 -20.96 -4.52 4.33
CA SER A 60 -21.89 -5.00 5.36
C SER A 60 -23.08 -4.06 5.57
N GLN A 61 -24.17 -4.62 6.08
CA GLN A 61 -25.30 -3.86 6.60
C GLN A 61 -24.93 -3.08 7.88
N SER A 62 -24.02 -3.60 8.71
CA SER A 62 -23.55 -2.91 9.90
C SER A 62 -22.69 -1.71 9.52
N ALA A 63 -22.77 -0.62 10.27
CA ALA A 63 -21.80 0.47 10.15
C ALA A 63 -20.38 0.03 10.55
N ALA A 64 -19.39 0.76 10.08
CA ALA A 64 -17.97 0.51 10.29
C ALA A 64 -17.22 1.81 10.56
N VAL A 65 -16.08 1.70 11.23
CA VAL A 65 -15.06 2.76 11.27
C VAL A 65 -13.80 2.24 10.61
N ALA A 66 -13.29 3.00 9.66
CA ALA A 66 -12.02 2.77 9.00
C ALA A 66 -10.98 3.76 9.57
N HIS A 67 -9.93 3.23 10.19
CA HIS A 67 -8.80 4.02 10.67
C HIS A 67 -7.76 4.12 9.56
N VAL A 68 -7.53 5.33 9.07
CA VAL A 68 -6.65 5.63 7.94
C VAL A 68 -5.33 6.16 8.45
N VAL A 69 -4.22 5.55 8.06
CA VAL A 69 -2.86 6.01 8.39
C VAL A 69 -2.07 6.28 7.13
N VAL A 70 -1.57 7.51 7.02
CA VAL A 70 -0.68 7.92 5.93
C VAL A 70 0.76 7.72 6.39
N TRP A 71 1.49 6.88 5.67
CA TRP A 71 2.88 6.55 5.92
C TRP A 71 3.77 7.26 4.92
N SER A 72 5.01 7.57 5.30
CA SER A 72 6.04 7.99 4.35
C SER A 72 6.50 6.84 3.45
N ASN A 73 7.27 7.17 2.41
CA ASN A 73 7.94 6.19 1.54
C ASN A 73 9.02 5.33 2.23
N THR A 74 9.35 5.61 3.50
CA THR A 74 10.20 4.81 4.37
C THR A 74 9.44 4.29 5.59
N SER A 75 8.10 4.25 5.49
CA SER A 75 7.21 3.63 6.46
C SER A 75 7.28 4.16 7.89
N VAL A 76 7.45 5.47 8.00
CA VAL A 76 7.20 6.21 9.25
C VAL A 76 5.79 6.80 9.17
N PRO A 77 4.91 6.60 10.17
CA PRO A 77 3.56 7.12 10.12
C PRO A 77 3.57 8.64 10.31
N ILE A 78 2.79 9.34 9.49
CA ILE A 78 2.78 10.82 9.43
C ILE A 78 1.52 11.39 10.05
N ILE A 79 0.36 10.87 9.67
CA ILE A 79 -0.94 11.31 10.15
C ILE A 79 -1.92 10.14 10.12
N ASP A 80 -2.79 10.09 11.12
CA ASP A 80 -3.95 9.23 11.19
C ASP A 80 -5.26 10.04 11.23
N PHE A 81 -6.35 9.40 10.82
CA PHE A 81 -7.71 9.87 11.02
C PHE A 81 -8.70 8.73 10.83
N ASP A 82 -9.92 8.90 11.36
CA ASP A 82 -10.97 7.90 11.28
C ASP A 82 -12.04 8.33 10.26
N VAL A 83 -12.62 7.36 9.57
CA VAL A 83 -13.74 7.53 8.65
C VAL A 83 -14.88 6.62 9.11
N TYR A 84 -16.00 7.23 9.50
CA TYR A 84 -17.23 6.49 9.76
C TYR A 84 -17.95 6.17 8.44
N LEU A 85 -18.43 4.95 8.31
CA LEU A 85 -19.22 4.44 7.18
C LEU A 85 -20.52 3.87 7.75
N THR A 86 -21.67 4.33 7.27
CA THR A 86 -22.92 3.59 7.53
C THR A 86 -22.89 2.23 6.81
N GLY A 87 -23.92 1.39 7.02
CA GLY A 87 -24.05 0.14 6.26
C GLY A 87 -24.02 0.38 4.75
N TYR A 88 -23.23 -0.39 4.00
CA TYR A 88 -23.06 -0.27 2.55
C TYR A 88 -22.56 1.10 2.04
N ASP A 89 -22.03 1.93 2.94
CA ASP A 89 -21.57 3.28 2.61
C ASP A 89 -20.25 3.28 1.83
N VAL A 90 -19.98 4.41 1.19
CA VAL A 90 -18.79 4.66 0.38
C VAL A 90 -18.25 6.05 0.68
N GLN A 91 -16.97 6.10 1.07
CA GLN A 91 -16.24 7.35 1.20
C GLN A 91 -15.12 7.43 0.17
N THR A 92 -15.23 8.38 -0.77
CA THR A 92 -14.13 8.73 -1.67
C THR A 92 -13.22 9.77 -1.01
N ILE A 93 -11.90 9.59 -1.17
CA ILE A 93 -10.87 10.44 -0.59
C ILE A 93 -9.93 10.89 -1.70
N ASN A 94 -9.63 12.18 -1.70
CA ASN A 94 -8.58 12.77 -2.53
C ASN A 94 -7.38 13.10 -1.64
N MET A 95 -6.23 12.49 -1.89
CA MET A 95 -5.02 12.75 -1.09
C MET A 95 -4.59 14.21 -1.14
N ARG A 96 -4.90 14.95 -2.21
CA ARG A 96 -4.66 16.41 -2.29
C ARG A 96 -5.44 17.17 -1.22
N ASP A 97 -6.68 16.77 -0.93
CA ASP A 97 -7.50 17.44 0.08
C ASP A 97 -6.85 17.36 1.47
N ILE A 98 -6.29 16.19 1.79
CA ILE A 98 -5.60 15.94 3.05
C ILE A 98 -4.24 16.66 3.08
N VAL A 99 -3.36 16.35 2.13
CA VAL A 99 -1.94 16.74 2.17
C VAL A 99 -1.72 18.21 1.80
N LYS A 100 -2.48 18.73 0.82
CA LYS A 100 -2.31 20.11 0.35
C LYS A 100 -3.20 21.08 1.11
N TYR A 101 -4.46 20.72 1.37
CA TYR A 101 -5.46 21.65 1.92
C TYR A 101 -5.83 21.40 3.38
N GLY A 102 -5.40 20.28 3.97
CA GLY A 102 -5.69 19.95 5.36
C GLY A 102 -7.15 19.64 5.65
N ILE A 103 -7.86 19.13 4.65
CA ILE A 103 -9.28 18.77 4.68
C ILE A 103 -9.36 17.24 4.86
N LEU A 104 -9.96 16.80 5.96
CA LEU A 104 -10.23 15.38 6.23
C LEU A 104 -11.65 14.99 5.77
N PRO A 105 -11.92 13.71 5.48
CA PRO A 105 -13.26 13.24 5.13
C PRO A 105 -14.28 13.59 6.22
N ARG A 106 -15.40 14.21 5.85
CA ARG A 106 -16.39 14.66 6.82
C ARG A 106 -17.51 13.64 6.98
N THR A 107 -17.30 12.67 7.87
CA THR A 107 -18.28 11.66 8.29
C THR A 107 -18.60 11.82 9.78
N ALA A 108 -19.64 11.15 10.25
CA ALA A 108 -20.11 11.18 11.63
C ALA A 108 -20.97 9.95 11.95
N ASP A 109 -20.90 9.46 13.18
CA ASP A 109 -21.77 8.39 13.65
C ASP A 109 -23.15 8.91 14.12
N ARG A 110 -24.04 8.00 14.49
CA ARG A 110 -25.44 8.34 14.81
C ARG A 110 -25.63 9.44 15.86
N PRO A 111 -24.95 9.44 17.03
CA PRO A 111 -25.10 10.53 17.99
C PRO A 111 -24.55 11.86 17.50
N ALA A 112 -23.47 11.85 16.69
CA ALA A 112 -22.89 13.05 16.11
C ALA A 112 -23.69 13.59 14.91
N ASP A 113 -24.48 12.76 14.25
CA ASP A 113 -25.35 13.10 13.12
C ASP A 113 -26.74 12.45 13.20
N PRO A 114 -27.60 12.83 14.15
CA PRO A 114 -28.87 12.13 14.42
C PRO A 114 -29.95 12.32 13.35
N ASN A 115 -29.65 13.03 12.27
CA ASN A 115 -30.59 13.27 11.16
C ASN A 115 -29.96 12.96 9.79
N ASP A 116 -28.87 12.21 9.75
CA ASP A 116 -28.21 11.70 8.54
C ASP A 116 -27.87 12.79 7.51
N LYS A 117 -27.41 13.96 8.00
CA LYS A 117 -27.06 15.12 7.15
C LYS A 117 -25.61 15.12 6.71
N ILE A 118 -24.78 14.34 7.35
CA ILE A 118 -23.34 14.20 7.16
C ILE A 118 -23.06 12.82 6.60
N SER A 119 -23.42 11.77 7.35
CA SER A 119 -23.35 10.39 6.88
C SER A 119 -24.77 9.93 6.51
N PRO A 120 -25.06 9.64 5.25
CA PRO A 120 -26.42 9.28 4.84
C PRO A 120 -26.77 7.86 5.28
N GLN A 121 -27.95 7.64 5.86
CA GLN A 121 -28.47 6.29 6.15
C GLN A 121 -29.47 5.82 5.06
N GLY A 122 -29.15 4.72 4.39
CA GLY A 122 -30.06 4.02 3.47
C GLY A 122 -31.05 3.09 4.19
N PRO A 123 -32.13 2.63 3.52
CA PRO A 123 -33.13 1.74 4.12
C PRO A 123 -32.61 0.34 4.49
N PHE A 124 -31.46 -0.06 3.94
CA PHE A 124 -30.78 -1.33 4.23
C PHE A 124 -29.51 -1.14 5.07
N SER A 125 -29.20 0.09 5.45
CA SER A 125 -27.98 0.47 6.15
C SER A 125 -28.27 0.59 7.63
N GLU A 126 -27.43 0.00 8.47
CA GLU A 126 -27.39 0.39 9.87
C GLU A 126 -26.60 1.68 10.04
N ASP A 127 -27.03 2.45 11.02
CA ASP A 127 -26.35 3.62 11.54
C ASP A 127 -26.41 3.51 13.07
N ILE A 128 -25.23 3.45 13.68
CA ILE A 128 -25.02 3.10 15.07
C ILE A 128 -24.07 4.09 15.74
N ASN A 129 -24.15 4.16 17.07
CA ASN A 129 -23.13 4.79 17.89
C ASN A 129 -21.87 3.93 17.88
N TYR A 130 -20.73 4.51 17.55
CA TYR A 130 -19.45 3.82 17.57
C TYR A 130 -18.60 4.32 18.74
N PRO A 131 -17.94 3.44 19.52
CA PRO A 131 -17.13 3.90 20.64
C PRO A 131 -15.90 4.68 20.16
N GLY A 132 -15.42 5.58 21.01
CA GLY A 132 -14.21 6.37 20.73
C GLY A 132 -14.26 7.72 21.42
N SER A 133 -13.12 8.41 21.42
CA SER A 133 -13.01 9.77 21.98
C SER A 133 -12.45 10.79 20.98
N SER A 134 -12.40 10.43 19.69
CA SER A 134 -11.84 11.21 18.61
C SER A 134 -12.68 11.08 17.35
N GLY A 135 -12.42 11.98 16.39
CA GLY A 135 -12.93 11.89 15.03
C GLY A 135 -14.47 11.79 14.94
N PRO A 136 -14.98 11.09 13.91
CA PRO A 136 -16.39 11.05 13.57
C PRO A 136 -17.27 10.37 14.62
N CYS A 137 -16.70 9.61 15.57
CA CYS A 137 -17.42 9.03 16.71
C CYS A 137 -17.80 10.05 17.80
N ILE A 138 -17.29 11.28 17.72
CA ILE A 138 -17.65 12.38 18.66
C ILE A 138 -18.23 13.57 17.90
N ALA A 139 -17.55 13.99 16.84
CA ALA A 139 -17.98 15.08 16.00
C ALA A 139 -17.31 15.02 14.63
N PRO A 140 -18.00 15.40 13.55
CA PRO A 140 -17.38 15.53 12.23
C PRO A 140 -16.20 16.50 12.28
N TYR A 141 -15.16 16.25 11.47
CA TYR A 141 -14.03 17.16 11.36
C TYR A 141 -14.47 18.57 10.89
N ASN A 142 -13.95 19.59 11.57
CA ASN A 142 -14.15 20.99 11.21
C ASN A 142 -13.08 21.42 10.21
N ASN A 143 -13.37 21.24 8.92
CA ASN A 143 -12.39 21.49 7.87
C ASN A 143 -12.18 22.98 7.52
N PRO A 144 -10.95 23.38 7.16
CA PRO A 144 -9.72 22.57 7.21
C PRO A 144 -9.29 22.36 8.66
N VAL A 145 -9.04 21.10 9.03
CA VAL A 145 -8.69 20.71 10.40
C VAL A 145 -7.17 20.69 10.59
N LEU A 146 -6.42 20.40 9.52
CA LEU A 146 -4.95 20.41 9.53
C LEU A 146 -4.48 21.78 9.02
N THR A 147 -3.93 22.59 9.92
CA THR A 147 -3.53 23.97 9.58
C THR A 147 -2.19 24.35 10.21
N GLY A 148 -1.58 25.42 9.70
CA GLY A 148 -0.35 25.98 10.25
C GLY A 148 0.77 24.95 10.36
N ALA A 149 1.32 24.78 11.56
CA ALA A 149 2.44 23.87 11.82
C ALA A 149 2.13 22.39 11.53
N TYR A 150 0.87 21.94 11.67
CA TYR A 150 0.49 20.57 11.37
C TYR A 150 0.52 20.30 9.86
N LEU A 151 -0.02 21.20 9.05
CA LEU A 151 -0.02 21.05 7.60
C LEU A 151 1.41 21.17 7.03
N ASP A 152 2.21 22.10 7.54
CA ASP A 152 3.64 22.22 7.18
C ASP A 152 4.43 20.95 7.53
N TYR A 153 4.14 20.35 8.68
CA TYR A 153 4.71 19.07 9.08
C TYR A 153 4.37 17.95 8.09
N ILE A 154 3.10 17.75 7.76
CA ILE A 154 2.66 16.69 6.84
C ILE A 154 3.30 16.85 5.46
N GLN A 155 3.25 18.07 4.91
CA GLN A 155 3.82 18.36 3.59
C GLN A 155 5.31 18.10 3.56
N LYS A 156 6.08 18.61 4.53
CA LYS A 156 7.53 18.42 4.56
C LYS A 156 7.91 16.97 4.85
N ALA A 157 7.20 16.29 5.74
CA ALA A 157 7.47 14.89 6.06
C ALA A 157 7.29 13.99 4.84
N LEU A 158 6.20 14.18 4.07
CA LEU A 158 5.91 13.40 2.85
C LEU A 158 6.74 13.82 1.63
N LEU A 159 7.38 15.00 1.67
CA LEU A 159 8.45 15.39 0.73
C LEU A 159 9.83 14.85 1.13
N GLY A 160 9.94 14.16 2.27
CA GLY A 160 11.23 13.72 2.83
C GLY A 160 12.13 14.86 3.28
N LEU A 161 11.57 16.02 3.63
CA LEU A 161 12.32 17.17 4.12
C LEU A 161 12.42 17.15 5.66
N PRO A 162 13.52 17.67 6.24
CA PRO A 162 13.62 17.79 7.69
C PRO A 162 12.53 18.71 8.25
N VAL A 163 11.78 18.23 9.23
CA VAL A 163 10.70 19.00 9.87
C VAL A 163 10.49 18.56 11.32
N ALA A 164 10.10 19.50 12.17
CA ALA A 164 9.72 19.20 13.55
C ALA A 164 8.25 18.83 13.61
N SER A 165 7.90 17.76 14.34
CA SER A 165 6.50 17.45 14.60
C SER A 165 5.90 18.50 15.53
N PRO A 166 4.58 18.78 15.44
CA PRO A 166 3.91 19.67 16.37
C PRO A 166 3.99 19.21 17.84
N ALA A 167 4.17 17.91 18.08
CA ALA A 167 4.36 17.33 19.41
C ALA A 167 5.78 17.56 19.99
N ALA A 168 6.78 17.81 19.13
CA ALA A 168 8.15 18.11 19.53
C ALA A 168 8.70 19.35 18.79
N PRO A 169 8.14 20.56 19.05
CA PRO A 169 8.57 21.78 18.35
C PRO A 169 10.07 22.04 18.49
N GLY A 170 10.71 22.41 17.39
CA GLY A 170 12.15 22.76 17.35
C GLY A 170 13.12 21.58 17.21
N VAL A 171 12.64 20.33 17.28
CA VAL A 171 13.47 19.14 17.02
C VAL A 171 13.24 18.70 15.58
N LEU A 172 14.15 19.08 14.68
CA LEU A 172 14.07 18.65 13.28
C LEU A 172 14.32 17.14 13.17
N ARG A 173 13.40 16.47 12.50
CA ARG A 173 13.43 15.04 12.22
C ARG A 173 13.19 14.75 10.75
N CYS A 174 13.60 13.58 10.34
CA CYS A 174 13.41 13.02 9.03
C CYS A 174 12.43 11.88 9.12
N TRP A 175 11.47 11.89 8.20
CA TRP A 175 10.32 10.99 8.19
C TRP A 175 10.24 10.18 6.90
N GLY A 176 10.87 10.66 5.82
CA GLY A 176 10.89 10.01 4.51
C GLY A 176 12.13 10.39 3.71
N GLN A 177 12.28 9.77 2.54
CA GLN A 177 13.35 10.03 1.58
C GLN A 177 12.94 11.14 0.59
N PRO A 178 13.77 12.20 0.38
CA PRO A 178 13.45 13.29 -0.54
C PRO A 178 13.77 12.97 -2.01
N PHE A 179 12.92 13.49 -2.92
CA PHE A 179 13.06 13.39 -4.38
C PHE A 179 13.30 14.75 -5.07
N GLY A 180 13.00 15.87 -4.39
CA GLY A 180 13.33 17.21 -4.89
C GLY A 180 12.35 17.81 -5.91
N ASP A 181 11.21 17.18 -6.15
CA ASP A 181 10.24 17.52 -7.19
C ASP A 181 8.92 18.11 -6.68
N GLN A 182 8.80 18.33 -5.37
CA GLN A 182 7.58 18.84 -4.71
C GLN A 182 6.35 17.92 -4.81
N ILE A 183 6.56 16.64 -5.11
CA ILE A 183 5.51 15.62 -5.06
C ILE A 183 5.61 14.90 -3.71
N ALA A 184 4.55 15.02 -2.89
CA ALA A 184 4.43 14.29 -1.64
C ALA A 184 4.08 12.83 -1.91
N ARG A 185 4.75 11.89 -1.21
CA ARG A 185 4.68 10.46 -1.48
C ARG A 185 4.66 9.61 -0.23
N GLY A 186 4.12 8.41 -0.37
CA GLY A 186 4.07 7.40 0.67
C GLY A 186 3.06 6.33 0.34
N TYR A 187 2.53 5.67 1.35
CA TYR A 187 1.47 4.67 1.21
C TYR A 187 0.42 4.87 2.30
N VAL A 188 -0.73 4.21 2.20
CA VAL A 188 -1.83 4.35 3.17
C VAL A 188 -2.31 2.98 3.61
N THR A 189 -2.48 2.78 4.91
CA THR A 189 -3.22 1.63 5.46
C THR A 189 -4.57 2.09 5.99
N ILE A 190 -5.58 1.24 5.84
CA ILE A 190 -6.96 1.54 6.18
C ILE A 190 -7.51 0.33 6.91
N ASP A 191 -7.58 0.40 8.23
CA ASP A 191 -7.98 -0.73 9.06
C ASP A 191 -9.43 -0.61 9.49
N PHE A 192 -10.20 -1.69 9.44
CA PHE A 192 -11.41 -1.80 10.22
C PHE A 192 -11.03 -1.79 11.71
N VAL A 193 -11.63 -0.90 12.49
CA VAL A 193 -11.31 -0.71 13.91
C VAL A 193 -12.56 -0.79 14.78
N ASN A 194 -12.40 -1.22 16.03
CA ASN A 194 -13.48 -1.36 16.99
C ASN A 194 -13.84 -0.06 17.72
N GLU A 195 -13.02 0.98 17.60
CA GLU A 195 -13.26 2.33 18.15
C GLU A 195 -12.53 3.40 17.32
N CYS A 196 -13.08 4.62 17.25
CA CYS A 196 -12.30 5.77 16.79
C CYS A 196 -11.14 6.03 17.75
N SER A 197 -9.95 6.29 17.20
CA SER A 197 -8.71 6.39 17.96
C SER A 197 -7.72 7.39 17.35
N LEU A 198 -6.73 7.78 18.14
CA LEU A 198 -5.55 8.52 17.68
C LEU A 198 -4.27 7.67 17.82
N LEU A 199 -4.44 6.36 18.06
CA LEU A 199 -3.33 5.42 18.15
C LEU A 199 -2.97 4.96 16.76
N MET A 200 -1.67 4.97 16.44
CA MET A 200 -1.16 4.47 15.17
C MET A 200 -0.72 2.99 15.28
N PRO A 201 -0.73 2.23 14.18
CA PRO A 201 -0.28 0.83 14.14
C PRO A 201 1.17 0.63 14.55
N ASP A 202 2.02 1.66 14.51
CA ASP A 202 3.39 1.54 15.02
C ASP A 202 3.47 1.45 16.56
N THR A 203 2.35 1.56 17.27
CA THR A 203 2.27 1.41 18.73
C THR A 203 1.67 0.05 19.13
N PRO A 204 2.30 -0.71 20.06
CA PRO A 204 1.80 -2.03 20.42
C PRO A 204 0.35 -2.06 20.93
N ILE A 205 -0.07 -1.02 21.66
CA ILE A 205 -1.43 -0.91 22.22
C ILE A 205 -2.53 -0.82 21.14
N TYR A 206 -2.17 -0.45 19.91
CA TYR A 206 -3.11 -0.43 18.78
C TYR A 206 -3.74 -1.81 18.55
N TYR A 207 -2.93 -2.87 18.63
CA TYR A 207 -3.36 -4.25 18.35
C TYR A 207 -4.19 -4.86 19.46
N ASP A 208 -4.04 -4.38 20.69
CA ASP A 208 -4.81 -4.87 21.85
C ASP A 208 -6.22 -4.24 21.94
N ARG A 209 -6.40 -3.05 21.37
CA ARG A 209 -7.58 -2.21 21.65
C ARG A 209 -8.32 -1.72 20.41
N VAL A 210 -7.60 -1.32 19.37
CA VAL A 210 -8.16 -0.52 18.27
C VAL A 210 -8.49 -1.42 17.08
N ILE A 211 -7.54 -2.23 16.63
CA ILE A 211 -7.72 -3.05 15.42
C ILE A 211 -8.92 -4.01 15.57
N GLY A 212 -9.78 -4.03 14.56
CA GLY A 212 -10.90 -4.97 14.45
C GLY A 212 -10.56 -6.17 13.58
N TYR A 213 -11.51 -7.08 13.35
CA TYR A 213 -11.28 -8.32 12.59
C TYR A 213 -12.37 -8.60 11.55
N GLU A 214 -13.27 -7.64 11.30
CA GLU A 214 -14.35 -7.83 10.32
C GLU A 214 -13.82 -7.58 8.90
N ASN A 215 -13.94 -8.59 8.05
CA ASN A 215 -13.59 -8.56 6.64
C ASN A 215 -14.73 -7.93 5.83
N ILE A 216 -14.86 -6.60 5.88
CA ILE A 216 -15.99 -5.87 5.30
C ILE A 216 -15.58 -4.65 4.47
N LEU A 217 -14.31 -4.28 4.45
CA LEU A 217 -13.81 -3.15 3.70
C LEU A 217 -13.40 -3.59 2.29
N TRP A 218 -13.69 -2.75 1.29
CA TRP A 218 -13.16 -2.92 -0.06
C TRP A 218 -12.97 -1.55 -0.71
N GLY A 219 -12.19 -1.48 -1.78
CA GLY A 219 -12.12 -0.24 -2.55
C GLY A 219 -11.12 -0.25 -3.68
N ASP A 220 -10.99 0.93 -4.28
CA ASP A 220 -10.15 1.19 -5.44
C ASP A 220 -9.36 2.47 -5.25
N TYR A 221 -8.38 2.68 -6.11
CA TYR A 221 -7.59 3.89 -6.17
C TYR A 221 -7.24 4.28 -7.61
N PHE A 222 -7.02 5.57 -7.81
CA PHE A 222 -6.67 6.15 -9.10
C PHE A 222 -5.58 7.21 -8.92
N TYR A 223 -4.52 7.15 -9.72
CA TYR A 223 -3.69 8.32 -9.98
C TYR A 223 -4.37 9.14 -11.07
N VAL A 224 -4.62 10.41 -10.78
CA VAL A 224 -5.27 11.34 -11.68
C VAL A 224 -4.35 12.52 -11.92
N GLU A 225 -4.16 12.87 -13.19
CA GLU A 225 -3.37 14.01 -13.65
C GLU A 225 -4.29 14.93 -14.46
N PRO A 226 -5.04 15.85 -13.82
CA PRO A 226 -6.06 16.64 -14.51
C PRO A 226 -5.53 17.48 -15.66
N GLY A 227 -4.32 18.03 -15.53
CA GLY A 227 -3.69 18.84 -16.57
C GLY A 227 -3.31 18.06 -17.84
N ASN A 228 -3.23 16.72 -17.74
CA ASN A 228 -2.90 15.82 -18.83
C ASN A 228 -4.12 15.05 -19.35
N ASP A 229 -5.32 15.30 -18.80
CA ASP A 229 -6.55 14.53 -19.05
C ASP A 229 -6.33 13.01 -18.89
N PHE A 230 -5.55 12.62 -17.89
CA PHE A 230 -5.04 11.26 -17.74
C PHE A 230 -5.36 10.67 -16.37
N ALA A 231 -5.68 9.37 -16.35
CA ALA A 231 -5.83 8.61 -15.12
C ALA A 231 -5.50 7.13 -15.33
N THR A 232 -5.05 6.48 -14.26
CA THR A 232 -4.89 5.02 -14.16
C THR A 232 -5.20 4.60 -12.73
N GLY A 233 -5.64 3.37 -12.52
CA GLY A 233 -6.01 2.91 -11.18
C GLY A 233 -6.06 1.39 -11.07
N GLU A 234 -6.31 0.93 -9.86
CA GLU A 234 -6.56 -0.47 -9.54
C GLU A 234 -7.47 -0.58 -8.29
N THR A 235 -7.86 -1.79 -7.89
CA THR A 235 -8.35 -2.10 -6.55
C THR A 235 -7.28 -1.83 -5.51
N LEU A 236 -7.68 -1.38 -4.32
CA LEU A 236 -6.79 -1.39 -3.15
C LEU A 236 -6.35 -2.82 -2.87
N VAL A 237 -5.23 -2.99 -2.17
CA VAL A 237 -4.78 -4.30 -1.71
C VAL A 237 -5.68 -4.72 -0.56
N HIS A 238 -6.32 -5.89 -0.69
CA HIS A 238 -7.21 -6.43 0.31
C HIS A 238 -6.41 -7.37 1.23
N ILE A 239 -6.38 -7.06 2.53
CA ILE A 239 -5.67 -7.83 3.54
C ILE A 239 -6.68 -8.33 4.58
N GLU A 240 -6.90 -9.64 4.58
CA GLU A 240 -7.90 -10.27 5.40
C GLU A 240 -7.44 -10.46 6.86
N ALA A 241 -8.42 -10.41 7.77
CA ALA A 241 -8.27 -10.87 9.13
C ALA A 241 -8.72 -12.34 9.27
N GLY A 242 -7.90 -13.16 9.91
CA GLY A 242 -8.30 -14.50 10.33
C GLY A 242 -8.73 -14.57 11.78
N ASP A 243 -9.02 -15.79 12.23
CA ASP A 243 -9.30 -16.10 13.63
C ASP A 243 -8.02 -16.35 14.46
N ALA A 244 -8.21 -16.45 15.78
CA ALA A 244 -7.10 -16.68 16.72
C ALA A 244 -6.47 -18.08 16.62
N GLN A 245 -7.07 -19.02 15.89
CA GLN A 245 -6.53 -20.37 15.68
C GLN A 245 -5.68 -20.42 14.41
N GLN A 246 -5.94 -19.53 13.45
CA GLN A 246 -5.18 -19.37 12.22
C GLN A 246 -3.86 -18.63 12.42
N PHE A 247 -3.76 -17.79 13.46
CA PHE A 247 -2.58 -16.98 13.74
C PHE A 247 -2.04 -17.20 15.15
N ASN A 248 -0.75 -17.50 15.23
CA ASN A 248 0.01 -17.82 16.42
C ASN A 248 1.13 -16.81 16.65
N GLN A 249 1.80 -16.98 17.79
CA GLN A 249 3.10 -16.36 18.02
C GLN A 249 4.11 -16.89 16.97
N ASP A 250 4.92 -16.00 16.42
CA ASP A 250 5.92 -16.23 15.36
C ASP A 250 5.40 -16.32 13.91
N ASP A 251 4.09 -16.21 13.69
CA ASP A 251 3.54 -16.14 12.34
C ASP A 251 3.85 -14.80 11.67
N TYR A 252 4.19 -14.85 10.37
CA TYR A 252 4.50 -13.68 9.57
C TYR A 252 3.22 -12.96 9.13
N SER A 253 2.71 -12.06 9.95
CA SER A 253 1.52 -11.25 9.63
C SER A 253 1.87 -9.90 9.00
N PHE A 254 0.88 -9.25 8.37
CA PHE A 254 1.06 -7.94 7.74
C PHE A 254 1.72 -6.91 8.67
N TYR A 255 1.24 -6.85 9.92
CA TYR A 255 1.72 -5.91 10.91
C TYR A 255 2.75 -6.47 11.90
N GLY A 256 3.21 -7.71 11.72
CA GLY A 256 4.01 -8.45 12.70
C GLY A 256 5.18 -7.65 13.27
N ARG A 257 5.90 -6.88 12.43
CA ARG A 257 7.05 -6.06 12.85
C ARG A 257 6.75 -4.96 13.88
N TYR A 258 5.50 -4.53 14.01
CA TYR A 258 5.09 -3.46 14.92
C TYR A 258 4.56 -3.97 16.27
N GLN A 259 4.41 -5.29 16.42
CA GLN A 259 3.81 -5.91 17.59
C GLN A 259 4.79 -6.09 18.75
N THR A 260 4.26 -6.47 19.91
CA THR A 260 5.06 -6.86 21.08
C THR A 260 4.54 -8.17 21.67
N PRO A 261 5.31 -9.27 21.63
CA PRO A 261 6.64 -9.38 21.01
C PRO A 261 6.61 -9.12 19.50
N PRO A 262 7.67 -8.55 18.90
CA PRO A 262 7.73 -8.37 17.45
C PRO A 262 7.59 -9.71 16.72
N TRP A 263 6.97 -9.66 15.55
CA TRP A 263 6.65 -10.82 14.72
C TRP A 263 5.70 -11.81 15.40
N SER A 264 4.78 -11.32 16.23
CA SER A 264 3.57 -12.09 16.56
C SER A 264 2.54 -11.95 15.43
N GLY A 265 1.75 -13.00 15.20
CA GLY A 265 0.58 -12.94 14.31
C GLY A 265 -0.67 -12.36 14.97
N PHE A 266 -0.55 -11.57 16.04
CA PHE A 266 -1.70 -11.19 16.87
C PHE A 266 -2.61 -10.14 16.23
N ASP A 267 -2.16 -9.43 15.20
CA ASP A 267 -3.02 -8.58 14.35
C ASP A 267 -3.95 -9.42 13.48
N ARG A 268 -3.62 -10.71 13.32
CA ARG A 268 -4.34 -11.70 12.52
C ARG A 268 -4.51 -11.31 11.08
N ARG A 269 -3.67 -10.41 10.56
CA ARG A 269 -3.69 -10.07 9.15
C ARG A 269 -2.84 -11.03 8.37
N GLU A 270 -3.40 -11.51 7.28
CA GLU A 270 -2.60 -12.28 6.34
C GLU A 270 -1.43 -11.45 5.80
N GLY A 271 -0.30 -12.10 5.57
CA GLY A 271 0.82 -11.57 4.84
C GLY A 271 0.60 -11.69 3.34
N LEU A 272 1.26 -10.79 2.61
CA LEU A 272 1.21 -10.73 1.15
C LEU A 272 2.30 -11.60 0.50
N ALA A 273 2.26 -11.74 -0.82
CA ALA A 273 3.33 -12.38 -1.60
C ALA A 273 4.70 -11.70 -1.44
N SER A 274 5.76 -12.43 -1.76
CA SER A 274 7.11 -11.89 -1.88
C SER A 274 7.71 -12.10 -3.28
N SER A 275 7.08 -12.92 -4.13
CA SER A 275 7.52 -13.15 -5.50
C SER A 275 6.43 -12.86 -6.53
N PHE A 276 6.81 -12.23 -7.64
CA PHE A 276 5.88 -11.72 -8.65
C PHE A 276 6.36 -11.99 -10.07
N ALA A 277 5.41 -12.11 -11.00
CA ALA A 277 5.66 -12.04 -12.42
C ALA A 277 4.78 -11.00 -13.11
N THR A 278 5.34 -10.25 -14.04
CA THR A 278 4.56 -9.31 -14.86
C THR A 278 5.16 -9.16 -16.24
N ARG A 279 4.33 -8.81 -17.22
CA ARG A 279 4.84 -8.36 -18.52
C ARG A 279 5.45 -6.97 -18.41
N PHE A 280 6.38 -6.68 -19.30
CA PHE A 280 6.84 -5.32 -19.58
C PHE A 280 6.67 -5.02 -21.07
N ILE A 281 6.40 -3.75 -21.38
CA ILE A 281 6.24 -3.22 -22.72
C ILE A 281 6.91 -1.84 -22.77
N GLU A 282 8.07 -1.78 -23.41
CA GLU A 282 8.86 -0.55 -23.60
C GLU A 282 8.81 -0.03 -25.04
N GLY A 283 8.05 -0.70 -25.91
CA GLY A 283 7.94 -0.36 -27.32
C GLY A 283 6.52 -0.36 -27.88
N GLY A 284 6.45 -0.13 -29.19
CA GLY A 284 5.19 -0.21 -29.95
C GLY A 284 4.19 0.89 -29.59
N ALA A 285 2.97 0.50 -29.21
CA ALA A 285 1.87 1.43 -28.96
C ALA A 285 1.89 2.05 -27.56
N PHE A 286 2.72 1.52 -26.65
CA PHE A 286 2.89 2.02 -25.28
C PHE A 286 4.17 2.87 -25.21
N THR A 287 4.10 4.05 -25.80
CA THR A 287 5.27 4.96 -25.92
C THR A 287 5.75 5.53 -24.57
N GLY A 288 4.96 5.40 -23.51
CA GLY A 288 5.34 5.79 -22.15
C GLY A 288 6.02 4.66 -21.36
N GLY A 289 6.09 3.45 -21.90
CA GLY A 289 6.74 2.30 -21.28
C GLY A 289 5.94 1.67 -20.14
N THR A 290 6.65 0.90 -19.33
CA THR A 290 6.13 0.26 -18.12
C THR A 290 6.61 0.98 -16.86
N GLU A 291 5.74 1.09 -15.88
CA GLU A 291 6.05 1.50 -14.52
C GLU A 291 5.62 0.42 -13.54
N LEU A 292 6.46 0.17 -12.54
CA LEU A 292 6.13 -0.67 -11.38
C LEU A 292 5.78 0.23 -10.20
N ILE A 293 4.64 -0.03 -9.58
CA ILE A 293 4.25 0.53 -8.30
C ILE A 293 4.49 -0.54 -7.26
N VAL A 294 5.35 -0.27 -6.29
CA VAL A 294 5.83 -1.28 -5.36
C VAL A 294 5.64 -0.81 -3.93
N TRP A 295 5.05 -1.66 -3.11
CA TRP A 295 5.16 -1.62 -1.66
C TRP A 295 5.98 -2.83 -1.17
N ARG A 296 6.86 -2.65 -0.19
CA ARG A 296 7.74 -3.71 0.35
C ARG A 296 7.78 -3.66 1.86
N ASP A 297 7.89 -4.81 2.52
CA ASP A 297 8.14 -4.88 3.95
C ASP A 297 9.65 -4.84 4.25
N SER A 298 10.11 -3.77 4.91
CA SER A 298 11.50 -3.64 5.35
C SER A 298 11.91 -4.60 6.48
N ARG A 299 10.98 -5.36 7.05
CA ARG A 299 11.15 -6.21 8.24
C ARG A 299 11.67 -5.48 9.48
N ALA A 300 11.65 -4.16 9.48
CA ALA A 300 12.14 -3.37 10.59
C ALA A 300 11.13 -2.27 10.91
N LYS A 301 10.90 -2.04 12.20
CA LYS A 301 10.19 -0.83 12.61
C LYS A 301 11.08 0.38 12.32
N ILE A 302 10.74 1.14 11.28
CA ILE A 302 11.39 2.42 10.98
C ILE A 302 10.83 3.50 11.91
N VAL A 303 11.72 4.34 12.42
CA VAL A 303 11.39 5.49 13.27
C VAL A 303 11.99 6.76 12.68
N ASP A 304 11.51 7.91 13.15
CA ASP A 304 12.06 9.20 12.80
C ASP A 304 13.55 9.31 13.16
N ARG A 305 14.30 10.13 12.41
CA ARG A 305 15.76 10.28 12.61
C ARG A 305 16.19 11.73 12.58
N ALA A 306 17.32 12.04 13.22
CA ALA A 306 17.91 13.38 13.07
C ALA A 306 18.48 13.55 11.64
N PRO A 307 18.33 14.74 11.02
CA PRO A 307 18.95 15.02 9.74
C PRO A 307 20.47 15.04 9.84
N VAL A 308 21.15 14.48 8.83
CA VAL A 308 22.61 14.50 8.72
C VAL A 308 22.99 15.59 7.73
N ALA A 309 23.85 16.53 8.16
CA ALA A 309 24.23 17.71 7.36
C ALA A 309 23.01 18.49 6.80
N GLY A 310 21.90 18.52 7.55
CA GLY A 310 20.67 19.21 7.16
C GLY A 310 19.83 18.48 6.11
N ARG A 311 20.11 17.21 5.82
CA ARG A 311 19.38 16.40 4.85
C ARG A 311 18.78 15.17 5.51
N CYS A 312 17.67 14.71 4.95
CA CYS A 312 17.13 13.40 5.26
C CYS A 312 17.75 12.37 4.33
N ASP A 313 18.42 11.43 4.95
CA ASP A 313 19.06 10.30 4.29
C ASP A 313 18.81 9.08 5.17
N PHE A 314 18.00 8.16 4.66
CA PHE A 314 17.65 6.92 5.34
C PHE A 314 18.57 5.76 4.93
N TYR A 315 19.48 5.99 3.97
CA TYR A 315 20.46 5.01 3.54
C TYR A 315 21.49 4.71 4.64
N GLY A 316 21.87 3.44 4.80
CA GLY A 316 22.87 2.98 5.77
C GLY A 316 22.33 2.46 7.11
N VAL A 317 21.02 2.19 7.21
CA VAL A 317 20.46 1.46 8.37
C VAL A 317 19.60 0.28 7.90
N VAL A 318 18.44 0.57 7.31
CA VAL A 318 17.54 -0.43 6.72
C VAL A 318 17.48 -0.29 5.20
N PHE A 319 17.63 0.94 4.72
CA PHE A 319 17.66 1.25 3.29
C PHE A 319 19.10 1.30 2.77
N PRO A 320 19.33 0.99 1.48
CA PRO A 320 18.31 0.59 0.51
C PRO A 320 17.75 -0.81 0.83
N LEU A 321 16.46 -1.03 0.58
CA LEU A 321 15.92 -2.39 0.52
C LEU A 321 16.45 -3.04 -0.74
N ASN A 322 17.19 -4.12 -0.58
CA ASN A 322 17.69 -4.91 -1.69
C ASN A 322 16.78 -6.12 -1.91
N GLU A 323 16.87 -6.77 -3.06
CA GLU A 323 16.02 -7.87 -3.49
C GLU A 323 16.86 -9.12 -3.73
N VAL A 324 16.21 -10.27 -3.76
CA VAL A 324 16.90 -11.53 -4.02
C VAL A 324 17.14 -11.73 -5.50
N GLU A 325 16.17 -11.45 -6.37
CA GLU A 325 16.28 -11.58 -7.83
C GLU A 325 15.40 -10.55 -8.54
N TRP A 326 15.92 -9.97 -9.63
CA TRP A 326 15.16 -9.24 -10.64
C TRP A 326 15.61 -9.73 -12.01
N MET A 327 14.77 -10.51 -12.68
CA MET A 327 15.08 -11.12 -13.96
C MET A 327 14.14 -10.61 -15.05
N TYR A 328 14.71 -10.16 -16.17
CA TYR A 328 13.99 -9.94 -17.42
C TYR A 328 14.08 -11.18 -18.30
N PHE A 329 13.00 -11.46 -19.01
CA PHE A 329 12.93 -12.50 -20.02
C PHE A 329 12.29 -11.93 -21.29
N ASP A 330 12.94 -12.09 -22.44
CA ASP A 330 12.34 -11.73 -23.73
C ASP A 330 11.35 -12.80 -24.25
N GLU A 331 10.71 -12.52 -25.39
CA GLU A 331 9.81 -13.47 -26.05
C GLU A 331 10.53 -14.67 -26.69
N ALA A 332 11.87 -14.67 -26.73
CA ALA A 332 12.71 -15.76 -27.20
C ALA A 332 13.34 -16.57 -26.04
N GLU A 333 12.87 -16.36 -24.82
CA GLU A 333 13.33 -17.01 -23.58
C GLU A 333 14.79 -16.69 -23.20
N GLN A 334 15.36 -15.62 -23.73
CA GLN A 334 16.62 -15.06 -23.26
C GLN A 334 16.37 -14.36 -21.93
N ALA A 335 17.25 -14.57 -20.95
CA ALA A 335 17.12 -14.01 -19.62
C ALA A 335 18.29 -13.08 -19.31
N GLU A 336 18.00 -11.94 -18.70
CA GLU A 336 18.99 -10.99 -18.20
C GLU A 336 18.60 -10.47 -16.83
N GLU A 337 19.55 -10.51 -15.90
CA GLU A 337 19.42 -9.89 -14.60
C GLU A 337 19.82 -8.42 -14.70
N ILE A 338 18.91 -7.51 -14.32
CA ILE A 338 19.22 -6.07 -14.36
C ILE A 338 18.91 -5.42 -13.02
N CYS A 339 19.99 -5.18 -12.28
CA CYS A 339 20.13 -4.08 -11.33
C CYS A 339 21.48 -3.40 -11.53
N THR A 340 21.64 -2.61 -12.60
CA THR A 340 22.86 -1.82 -12.85
C THR A 340 22.54 -0.31 -12.79
N PRO A 341 23.50 0.52 -12.34
CA PRO A 341 23.87 1.67 -13.14
C PRO A 341 25.34 1.52 -13.53
N ASP A 342 25.62 1.41 -14.82
CA ASP A 342 26.94 1.61 -15.43
C ASP A 342 28.17 0.93 -14.76
N THR A 343 27.99 -0.14 -13.96
CA THR A 343 29.12 -0.84 -13.37
C THR A 343 29.67 -1.90 -14.32
N PRO A 344 31.00 -1.96 -14.53
CA PRO A 344 31.64 -2.99 -15.36
C PRO A 344 31.66 -4.39 -14.71
N ASP A 345 31.23 -4.51 -13.46
CA ASP A 345 31.09 -5.80 -12.77
C ASP A 345 29.69 -6.38 -13.01
N PRO A 346 29.57 -7.70 -13.26
CA PRO A 346 28.28 -8.36 -13.36
C PRO A 346 27.56 -8.25 -12.01
N VAL A 347 26.32 -7.79 -12.04
CA VAL A 347 25.40 -7.86 -10.90
C VAL A 347 25.19 -9.33 -10.58
N ILE A 348 25.22 -9.68 -9.29
CA ILE A 348 25.04 -11.07 -8.85
C ILE A 348 23.84 -11.11 -7.93
N SER A 349 22.78 -11.81 -8.30
CA SER A 349 21.70 -12.12 -7.36
C SER A 349 21.80 -13.49 -6.70
N PRO A 350 21.48 -13.58 -5.40
CA PRO A 350 21.31 -12.45 -4.48
C PRO A 350 22.66 -11.72 -4.29
N PRO A 351 22.63 -10.39 -4.08
CA PRO A 351 23.83 -9.60 -3.90
C PRO A 351 24.65 -10.13 -2.71
N PRO A 352 25.94 -10.46 -2.90
CA PRO A 352 26.78 -10.87 -1.80
C PRO A 352 26.76 -9.81 -0.69
N PRO A 353 26.68 -10.19 0.59
CA PRO A 353 26.67 -9.24 1.69
C PRO A 353 27.87 -8.28 1.61
N GLY A 354 27.58 -6.98 1.58
CA GLY A 354 28.59 -5.93 1.45
C GLY A 354 29.05 -5.65 0.01
N SER A 355 28.42 -6.25 -1.00
CA SER A 355 28.57 -5.86 -2.41
C SER A 355 28.07 -4.44 -2.65
N ALA A 356 28.55 -3.82 -3.72
CA ALA A 356 28.10 -2.50 -4.18
C ALA A 356 26.90 -2.59 -5.12
N ASP A 357 26.24 -3.75 -5.18
CA ASP A 357 25.12 -4.01 -6.08
C ASP A 357 23.98 -3.03 -5.74
N PRO A 358 23.52 -2.26 -6.72
CA PRO A 358 22.54 -1.21 -6.52
C PRO A 358 21.19 -1.86 -6.23
N ALA A 359 20.49 -1.39 -5.20
CA ALA A 359 19.11 -1.80 -5.00
C ALA A 359 18.19 -1.17 -6.06
N CYS A 360 17.41 -1.99 -6.74
CA CYS A 360 16.44 -1.55 -7.73
C CYS A 360 15.14 -1.02 -7.11
N LEU A 361 14.79 -1.49 -5.92
CA LEU A 361 13.57 -1.05 -5.23
C LEU A 361 13.96 -0.59 -3.83
N PRO A 362 14.73 0.52 -3.71
CA PRO A 362 15.47 0.85 -2.51
C PRO A 362 14.61 1.33 -1.35
N LEU A 363 13.32 1.62 -1.57
CA LEU A 363 12.39 2.19 -0.59
C LEU A 363 11.22 1.25 -0.35
N GLU A 364 10.45 1.58 0.67
CA GLU A 364 9.31 0.79 1.11
C GLU A 364 8.07 1.01 0.24
N ALA A 365 7.88 2.22 -0.28
CA ALA A 365 6.84 2.53 -1.24
C ALA A 365 7.39 3.44 -2.35
N GLY A 366 7.15 3.07 -3.60
CA GLY A 366 7.65 3.82 -4.74
C GLY A 366 6.97 3.46 -6.05
N ARG A 367 7.19 4.33 -7.04
CA ARG A 367 6.82 4.12 -8.43
C ARG A 367 8.10 4.23 -9.26
N TYR A 368 8.37 3.23 -10.08
CA TYR A 368 9.62 3.09 -10.79
C TYR A 368 9.35 2.87 -12.27
N LYS A 369 9.91 3.73 -13.12
CA LYS A 369 9.78 3.59 -14.57
C LYS A 369 10.87 2.67 -15.09
N LEU A 370 10.52 1.68 -15.91
CA LEU A 370 11.51 0.73 -16.41
C LEU A 370 12.49 1.41 -17.38
N VAL A 371 11.96 2.08 -18.40
CA VAL A 371 12.76 2.94 -19.27
C VAL A 371 13.02 4.27 -18.58
N ASP A 372 14.26 4.76 -18.63
CA ASP A 372 14.83 5.94 -17.96
C ASP A 372 15.44 5.70 -16.57
N GLU A 373 14.89 4.80 -15.74
CA GLU A 373 15.44 4.53 -14.39
C GLU A 373 16.12 3.16 -14.25
N ARG A 374 15.76 2.18 -15.08
CA ARG A 374 16.21 0.77 -14.94
C ARG A 374 16.65 0.08 -16.23
N GLU A 375 16.46 0.72 -17.39
CA GLU A 375 16.86 0.26 -18.74
C GLU A 375 16.52 -1.21 -19.04
N ALA A 376 15.27 -1.51 -19.40
CA ALA A 376 14.89 -2.85 -19.82
C ALA A 376 15.75 -3.34 -21.02
N PRO A 377 16.21 -4.60 -21.03
CA PRO A 377 17.16 -5.09 -22.04
C PRO A 377 16.53 -5.29 -23.43
N TRP A 378 15.20 -5.41 -23.47
CA TRP A 378 14.40 -5.61 -24.67
C TRP A 378 13.17 -4.71 -24.64
N ASP A 379 12.46 -4.62 -25.78
CA ASP A 379 11.22 -3.85 -25.89
C ASP A 379 10.00 -4.58 -25.29
N PHE A 380 10.03 -5.91 -25.26
CA PHE A 380 8.89 -6.74 -24.85
C PHE A 380 9.35 -8.01 -24.14
N GLY A 381 8.58 -8.44 -23.15
CA GLY A 381 8.87 -9.66 -22.41
C GLY A 381 8.11 -9.74 -21.09
N TRP A 382 8.73 -10.41 -20.12
CA TRP A 382 8.24 -10.46 -18.75
C TRP A 382 9.37 -10.35 -17.73
N ILE A 383 9.01 -9.95 -16.51
CA ILE A 383 9.89 -9.77 -15.37
C ILE A 383 9.48 -10.78 -14.31
N TYR A 384 10.46 -11.43 -13.70
CA TYR A 384 10.35 -12.10 -12.42
C TYR A 384 10.97 -11.24 -11.34
N LEU A 385 10.25 -11.06 -10.23
CA LEU A 385 10.69 -10.32 -9.06
C LEU A 385 10.65 -11.26 -7.84
N ASN A 386 11.79 -11.43 -7.17
CA ASN A 386 11.85 -12.04 -5.85
C ASN A 386 12.25 -10.96 -4.84
N LEU A 387 11.25 -10.39 -4.16
CA LEU A 387 11.40 -9.20 -3.32
C LEU A 387 11.71 -9.52 -1.85
N ASN A 388 11.97 -10.80 -1.55
CA ASN A 388 12.56 -11.20 -0.27
C ASN A 388 13.87 -10.43 0.00
N LEU A 389 14.26 -10.31 1.27
CA LEU A 389 15.50 -9.62 1.61
C LEU A 389 16.69 -10.59 1.49
N PRO A 390 17.78 -10.18 0.84
CA PRO A 390 18.97 -11.00 0.73
C PRO A 390 19.60 -11.23 2.11
N PRO A 391 20.37 -12.32 2.26
CA PRO A 391 20.98 -12.67 3.53
C PRO A 391 21.97 -11.60 4.02
N ALA A 392 21.98 -11.33 5.33
CA ALA A 392 22.87 -10.34 5.93
C ALA A 392 24.35 -10.78 6.00
N THR A 393 24.64 -12.07 5.81
CA THR A 393 25.98 -12.67 5.87
C THR A 393 26.15 -13.75 4.80
N ILE A 394 27.39 -14.00 4.37
CA ILE A 394 27.66 -14.92 3.24
C ILE A 394 27.23 -16.32 3.67
N GLY A 395 26.36 -16.96 2.87
CA GLY A 395 25.78 -18.27 3.17
C GLY A 395 24.69 -18.26 4.25
N GLY A 396 24.15 -17.08 4.59
CA GLY A 396 22.95 -16.96 5.44
C GLY A 396 21.67 -17.23 4.65
N ASP A 397 20.56 -17.40 5.38
CA ASP A 397 19.25 -17.64 4.79
C ASP A 397 18.62 -16.34 4.25
N VAL A 398 17.93 -16.46 3.12
CA VAL A 398 17.03 -15.42 2.59
C VAL A 398 15.93 -15.15 3.62
N LEU A 399 15.62 -13.87 3.84
CA LEU A 399 14.57 -13.49 4.78
C LEU A 399 13.27 -13.22 4.02
N PRO A 400 12.14 -13.85 4.42
CA PRO A 400 10.86 -13.63 3.76
C PRO A 400 10.46 -12.17 3.88
N ALA A 401 10.08 -11.49 2.81
CA ALA A 401 9.56 -10.14 2.93
C ALA A 401 8.37 -9.96 2.02
N GLN A 402 7.20 -9.79 2.63
CA GLN A 402 5.98 -9.49 1.91
C GLN A 402 6.11 -8.18 1.13
N ALA A 403 5.41 -8.09 0.02
CA ALA A 403 5.41 -6.96 -0.88
C ALA A 403 4.09 -6.92 -1.65
N TRP A 404 3.91 -5.86 -2.43
CA TRP A 404 2.85 -5.74 -3.41
C TRP A 404 3.41 -5.06 -4.66
N VAL A 405 3.08 -5.59 -5.84
CA VAL A 405 3.52 -5.03 -7.11
C VAL A 405 2.31 -4.83 -8.01
N SER A 406 2.14 -3.59 -8.47
CA SER A 406 1.21 -3.25 -9.54
C SER A 406 1.98 -2.69 -10.73
N VAL A 407 1.43 -2.88 -11.92
CA VAL A 407 2.07 -2.51 -13.17
C VAL A 407 1.19 -1.52 -13.91
N VAL A 408 1.80 -0.46 -14.44
CA VAL A 408 1.14 0.49 -15.32
C VAL A 408 1.88 0.53 -16.64
N MET A 409 1.17 0.25 -17.73
CA MET A 409 1.68 0.41 -19.08
C MET A 409 1.06 1.65 -19.70
N ARG A 410 1.88 2.56 -20.21
CA ARG A 410 1.45 3.89 -20.65
C ARG A 410 1.67 4.10 -22.15
N ALA A 411 0.66 4.66 -22.79
CA ALA A 411 0.81 5.36 -24.06
C ALA A 411 0.63 6.85 -23.78
N GLU A 412 1.73 7.58 -23.77
CA GLU A 412 1.79 8.98 -23.32
C GLU A 412 0.73 9.84 -24.02
N GLY A 413 -0.07 10.56 -23.22
CA GLY A 413 -1.15 11.43 -23.71
C GLY A 413 -2.34 10.72 -24.36
N ARG A 414 -2.48 9.39 -24.22
CA ARG A 414 -3.54 8.62 -24.90
C ARG A 414 -4.30 7.67 -23.98
N TYR A 415 -3.60 6.70 -23.39
CA TYR A 415 -4.21 5.69 -22.52
C TYR A 415 -3.17 5.06 -21.59
N ALA A 416 -3.62 4.55 -20.45
CA ALA A 416 -2.86 3.66 -19.58
C ALA A 416 -3.68 2.40 -19.32
N VAL A 417 -2.96 1.33 -18.97
CA VAL A 417 -3.56 0.13 -18.38
C VAL A 417 -2.80 -0.16 -17.10
N GLY A 418 -3.51 -0.19 -15.99
CA GLY A 418 -3.01 -0.62 -14.68
C GLY A 418 -3.57 -2.00 -14.33
N TYR A 419 -2.75 -2.86 -13.75
CA TYR A 419 -3.17 -4.16 -13.20
C TYR A 419 -2.17 -4.68 -12.16
N GLU A 420 -2.60 -5.63 -11.33
CA GLU A 420 -1.75 -6.32 -10.37
C GLU A 420 -0.75 -7.28 -11.04
N ALA A 421 0.51 -7.28 -10.60
CA ALA A 421 1.45 -8.32 -11.02
C ALA A 421 1.02 -9.69 -10.49
N ILE A 422 1.30 -10.75 -11.23
CA ILE A 422 0.92 -12.11 -10.82
C ILE A 422 1.74 -12.49 -9.59
N GLN A 423 1.07 -12.66 -8.45
CA GLN A 423 1.65 -13.25 -7.24
C GLN A 423 2.00 -14.72 -7.51
N LEU A 424 3.24 -15.10 -7.26
CA LEU A 424 3.76 -16.46 -7.47
C LEU A 424 3.86 -17.26 -6.18
N ASP A 425 3.71 -16.60 -5.04
CA ASP A 425 3.73 -17.19 -3.71
C ASP A 425 2.78 -16.44 -2.76
N ASN A 426 2.79 -16.88 -1.51
CA ASN A 426 2.33 -16.12 -0.36
C ASN A 426 3.37 -16.37 0.75
N VAL A 427 3.67 -15.39 1.62
CA VAL A 427 4.65 -15.59 2.71
C VAL A 427 4.30 -16.73 3.69
N TYR A 428 3.05 -17.22 3.70
CA TYR A 428 2.65 -18.44 4.43
C TYR A 428 2.89 -19.75 3.67
N SER A 429 3.08 -19.70 2.36
CA SER A 429 3.30 -20.90 1.55
C SER A 429 4.68 -21.49 1.87
N ASN A 430 4.74 -22.81 2.07
CA ASN A 430 6.00 -23.51 2.38
C ASN A 430 6.98 -23.42 1.20
N TRP A 431 7.88 -22.44 1.27
CA TRP A 431 9.23 -22.37 0.68
C TRP A 431 9.57 -23.40 -0.40
N GLN A 432 9.14 -23.15 -1.63
CA GLN A 432 9.87 -23.60 -2.81
C GLN A 432 10.21 -22.35 -3.62
N ASN A 433 11.35 -21.73 -3.31
CA ASN A 433 11.87 -20.63 -4.09
C ASN A 433 12.05 -21.12 -5.54
N PHE A 434 11.31 -20.54 -6.49
CA PHE A 434 11.78 -20.49 -7.86
C PHE A 434 13.02 -19.57 -7.84
N GLN A 435 14.21 -20.15 -7.80
CA GLN A 435 15.44 -19.43 -8.13
C GLN A 435 15.84 -19.85 -9.53
N PHE A 436 16.02 -18.88 -10.42
CA PHE A 436 16.55 -19.17 -11.74
C PHE A 436 18.05 -19.46 -11.62
N THR A 437 18.37 -20.73 -11.40
CA THR A 437 19.74 -21.22 -11.57
C THR A 437 19.96 -21.49 -13.07
N PRO A 438 21.00 -20.89 -13.70
CA PRO A 438 21.37 -21.26 -15.04
C PRO A 438 21.58 -22.78 -15.08
N LEU A 439 21.02 -23.46 -16.09
CA LEU A 439 21.35 -24.86 -16.32
C LEU A 439 22.87 -24.93 -16.52
N GLU A 440 23.59 -25.54 -15.57
CA GLU A 440 25.00 -25.87 -15.79
C GLU A 440 25.06 -26.63 -17.11
N GLY A 441 25.76 -26.05 -18.08
CA GLY A 441 25.90 -26.62 -19.41
C GLY A 441 26.29 -28.07 -19.24
N GLY A 442 25.37 -28.97 -19.61
CA GLY A 442 25.66 -30.38 -19.69
C GLY A 442 26.89 -30.53 -20.57
N GLY A 443 28.01 -30.93 -19.96
CA GLY A 443 29.19 -31.31 -20.71
C GLY A 443 28.82 -32.50 -21.58
N GLU A 444 28.64 -32.24 -22.87
CA GLU A 444 29.33 -32.84 -24.03
C GLU A 444 28.73 -32.34 -25.34
#